data_AF-A0A3D1NR11-F1
#
_entry.id   AF-A0A3D1NR11-F1
#
_cell.length_a   1.000
_cell.length_b   1.000
_cell.length_c   1.000
_cell.angle_alpha   90.00
_cell.angle_beta   90.00
_cell.angle_gamma   90.00
#
_symmetry.space_group_name_H-M   'P 1'
#
loop_
_entity.id
_entity.type
_entity.pdbx_description
1 polymer ?
#
loop_
_entity_poly.entity_id
_entity_poly.type
_entity_poly.pdbx_seq_one_letter_code
_entity_poly.pdbx_strand_id
1 'polypeptide(L)'
;MEWNNHPFEKDTPVRTFGSRSGLAAWDAENCDRCIKHDECELCDAITAAYIGDGRVPLWVAKRIGCLYDPLYLSARLESTCRERRTEEERDFPF
;
A
#
# COMPACT_ATOMS: atom_id res chain seq x y z
N MET A 1 17.15 12.59 -11.77
CA MET A 1 16.11 12.73 -10.74
C MET A 1 14.98 13.50 -11.38
N GLU A 2 13.81 12.88 -11.57
CA GLU A 2 12.61 13.64 -11.88
C GLU A 2 12.21 14.40 -10.62
N TRP A 3 12.16 15.72 -10.71
CA TRP A 3 11.64 16.57 -9.65
C TRP A 3 10.12 16.60 -9.80
N ASN A 4 9.39 15.96 -8.89
CA ASN A 4 7.92 15.97 -8.94
C ASN A 4 7.43 17.28 -8.30
N ASN A 5 6.78 18.13 -9.08
CA ASN A 5 6.22 19.40 -8.63
C ASN A 5 5.02 19.22 -7.67
N HIS A 6 4.47 18.01 -7.57
CA HIS A 6 3.24 17.73 -6.84
C HIS A 6 3.36 16.52 -5.88
N PRO A 7 4.28 16.57 -4.89
CA PRO A 7 4.58 15.41 -4.02
C PRO A 7 3.41 14.97 -3.13
N PHE A 8 2.29 15.72 -3.09
CA PHE A 8 1.14 15.43 -2.25
C PHE A 8 -0.14 15.10 -3.03
N GLU A 9 -0.09 15.06 -4.37
CA GLU A 9 -1.22 14.63 -5.19
C GLU A 9 -1.61 13.17 -4.92
N LYS A 10 -2.91 12.87 -5.06
CA LYS A 10 -3.50 11.55 -4.79
C LYS A 10 -2.69 10.45 -5.51
N ASP A 11 -2.46 10.66 -6.81
CA ASP A 11 -1.89 9.66 -7.71
C ASP A 11 -0.37 9.78 -7.88
N THR A 12 0.29 10.59 -7.04
CA THR A 12 1.76 10.69 -7.03
C THR A 12 2.36 9.31 -6.85
N PRO A 13 3.22 8.85 -7.78
CA PRO A 13 3.81 7.53 -7.69
C PRO A 13 4.88 7.51 -6.60
N VAL A 14 4.71 6.65 -5.62
CA VAL A 14 5.58 6.53 -4.45
C VAL A 14 6.25 5.16 -4.47
N ARG A 15 7.56 5.16 -4.25
CA ARG A 15 8.31 3.90 -4.09
C ARG A 15 8.17 3.40 -2.66
N THR A 16 7.33 2.39 -2.46
CA THR A 16 7.02 1.83 -1.14
C THR A 16 7.96 0.71 -0.71
N PHE A 17 8.71 0.10 -1.64
CA PHE A 17 9.54 -1.07 -1.34
C PHE A 17 11.01 -0.89 -1.74
N GLY A 18 11.91 -1.35 -0.88
CA GLY A 18 13.32 -1.56 -1.24
C GLY A 18 13.50 -2.68 -2.28
N SER A 19 12.54 -3.63 -2.35
CA SER A 19 12.44 -4.70 -3.34
C SER A 19 11.01 -5.25 -3.45
N ARG A 20 10.64 -5.86 -4.59
CA ARG A 20 9.31 -6.48 -4.78
C ARG A 20 8.93 -7.51 -3.69
N SER A 21 9.93 -8.17 -3.10
CA SER A 21 9.75 -9.17 -2.02
C SER A 21 9.26 -8.56 -0.70
N GLY A 22 9.60 -7.30 -0.41
CA GLY A 22 9.16 -6.63 0.81
C GLY A 22 7.67 -6.31 0.81
N LEU A 23 7.09 -6.04 -0.37
CA LEU A 23 5.64 -5.91 -0.53
C LEU A 23 4.96 -7.26 -0.31
N ALA A 24 5.48 -8.31 -0.95
CA ALA A 24 4.95 -9.68 -0.87
C ALA A 24 4.80 -10.16 0.57
N ALA A 25 5.84 -9.97 1.37
CA ALA A 25 5.83 -10.34 2.77
C ALA A 25 4.81 -9.53 3.57
N TRP A 26 4.79 -8.20 3.40
CA TRP A 26 3.87 -7.34 4.12
C TRP A 26 2.41 -7.65 3.79
N ASP A 27 2.09 -7.81 2.51
CA ASP A 27 0.76 -8.09 1.99
C ASP A 27 0.23 -9.44 2.49
N ALA A 28 1.06 -10.49 2.46
CA ALA A 28 0.72 -11.79 3.00
C ALA A 28 0.47 -11.77 4.53
N GLU A 29 1.19 -10.94 5.28
CA GLU A 29 1.08 -10.85 6.74
C GLU A 29 -0.05 -9.92 7.23
N ASN A 30 -0.44 -8.95 6.41
CA ASN A 30 -1.30 -7.84 6.83
C ASN A 30 -2.57 -7.63 5.99
N CYS A 31 -2.57 -8.07 4.73
CA CYS A 31 -3.66 -7.82 3.79
C CYS A 31 -4.58 -9.04 3.57
N ASP A 32 -4.12 -10.27 3.86
CA ASP A 32 -4.93 -11.51 3.83
C ASP A 32 -6.26 -11.42 4.61
N ARG A 33 -6.36 -10.47 5.55
CA ARG A 33 -7.48 -10.24 6.47
C ARG A 33 -8.02 -8.81 6.43
N CYS A 34 -7.76 -8.02 5.39
CA CYS A 34 -8.31 -6.66 5.31
C CYS A 34 -9.80 -6.66 4.97
N ILE A 35 -10.55 -5.69 5.54
CA ILE A 35 -12.03 -5.60 5.39
C ILE A 35 -12.46 -5.55 3.92
N LYS A 36 -11.62 -4.93 3.10
CA LYS A 36 -11.92 -4.52 1.73
C LYS A 36 -11.02 -5.23 0.71
N HIS A 37 -10.51 -6.43 1.00
CA HIS A 37 -9.73 -7.17 0.00
C HIS A 37 -10.60 -7.61 -1.20
N ASP A 38 -11.92 -7.69 -0.97
CA ASP A 38 -12.92 -8.15 -1.92
C ASP A 38 -13.48 -7.04 -2.84
N GLU A 39 -13.13 -5.77 -2.59
CA GLU A 39 -13.44 -4.61 -3.47
C GLU A 39 -12.21 -3.69 -3.60
N CYS A 40 -12.26 -2.69 -4.49
CA CYS A 40 -11.47 -1.44 -4.39
C CYS A 40 -10.10 -1.43 -5.08
N GLU A 41 -9.84 -0.32 -5.78
CA GLU A 41 -8.60 0.15 -6.45
C GLU A 41 -7.27 -0.14 -5.70
N LEU A 42 -7.33 -0.54 -4.43
CA LEU A 42 -6.19 -0.90 -3.58
C LEU A 42 -5.53 -2.21 -4.03
N CYS A 43 -6.32 -3.26 -4.28
CA CYS A 43 -5.80 -4.57 -4.70
C CYS A 43 -5.18 -4.46 -6.11
N ASP A 44 -5.83 -3.72 -7.01
CA ASP A 44 -5.33 -3.44 -8.35
C ASP A 44 -4.02 -2.64 -8.30
N ALA A 45 -3.93 -1.62 -7.45
CA ALA A 45 -2.71 -0.81 -7.34
C ALA A 45 -1.54 -1.59 -6.74
N ILE A 46 -1.78 -2.45 -5.74
CA ILE A 46 -0.75 -3.32 -5.15
C ILE A 46 -0.31 -4.37 -6.18
N THR A 47 -1.26 -4.99 -6.90
CA THR A 47 -0.99 -5.93 -8.00
C THR A 47 -0.20 -5.28 -9.14
N ALA A 48 -0.59 -4.08 -9.55
CA ALA A 48 0.13 -3.29 -10.54
C ALA A 48 1.55 -2.97 -10.08
N ALA A 49 1.76 -2.67 -8.80
CA ALA A 49 3.10 -2.45 -8.24
C ALA A 49 3.94 -3.73 -8.22
N TYR A 50 3.35 -4.89 -7.94
CA TYR A 50 4.04 -6.19 -8.02
C TYR A 50 4.56 -6.49 -9.43
N ILE A 51 3.72 -6.29 -10.44
CA ILE A 51 4.05 -6.55 -11.85
C ILE A 51 5.00 -5.47 -12.38
N GLY A 52 4.80 -4.22 -11.96
CA GLY A 52 5.52 -3.03 -12.37
C GLY A 52 6.82 -2.77 -11.61
N ASP A 53 7.17 -1.50 -11.44
CA ASP A 53 8.44 -1.05 -10.86
C ASP A 53 8.44 -0.94 -9.33
N GLY A 54 7.40 -1.47 -8.66
CA GLY A 54 7.25 -1.43 -7.21
C GLY A 54 6.78 -0.08 -6.67
N ARG A 55 6.12 0.75 -7.49
CA ARG A 55 5.51 2.01 -7.08
C ARG A 55 3.99 1.87 -6.95
N VAL A 56 3.43 2.52 -5.94
CA VAL A 56 1.98 2.67 -5.76
C VAL A 56 1.61 4.15 -5.68
N PRO A 57 0.36 4.54 -5.97
CA PRO A 57 -0.14 5.88 -5.68
C PRO A 57 0.01 6.28 -4.21
N LEU A 58 0.22 7.56 -3.93
CA LEU A 58 0.36 8.08 -2.56
C LEU A 58 -0.86 7.75 -1.67
N TRP A 59 -2.07 7.76 -2.24
CA TRP A 59 -3.27 7.39 -1.48
C TRP A 59 -3.26 5.92 -1.02
N VAL A 60 -2.72 5.02 -1.85
CA VAL A 60 -2.52 3.60 -1.52
C VAL A 60 -1.49 3.49 -0.41
N ALA A 61 -0.34 4.16 -0.56
CA ALA A 61 0.71 4.17 0.44
C ALA A 61 0.20 4.63 1.81
N LYS A 62 -0.62 5.69 1.86
CA LYS A 62 -1.23 6.17 3.12
C LYS A 62 -2.20 5.15 3.72
N ARG A 63 -2.97 4.47 2.89
CA ARG A 63 -4.03 3.53 3.30
C ARG A 63 -3.47 2.22 3.83
N ILE A 64 -2.37 1.73 3.24
CA ILE A 64 -1.63 0.56 3.76
C ILE A 64 -0.75 0.90 4.98
N GLY A 65 -0.76 2.16 5.44
CA GLY A 65 -0.01 2.57 6.62
C GLY A 65 1.47 2.84 6.36
N CYS A 66 1.86 3.23 5.15
CA CYS A 66 3.24 3.67 4.93
C CYS A 66 3.51 5.05 5.55
N LEU A 67 4.71 5.18 6.13
CA LEU A 67 5.35 6.45 6.44
C LEU A 67 5.96 7.02 5.15
N TYR A 68 5.33 8.07 4.62
CA TYR A 68 5.75 8.74 3.38
C TYR A 68 6.84 9.79 3.64
N ASP A 69 7.93 9.69 2.88
CA ASP A 69 9.01 10.67 2.79
C ASP A 69 8.89 11.47 1.47
N PRO A 70 8.39 12.73 1.53
CA PRO A 70 8.17 13.56 0.35
C PRO A 70 9.46 14.07 -0.29
N LEU A 71 10.60 14.06 0.42
CA LEU A 71 11.88 14.50 -0.12
C LEU A 71 12.41 13.51 -1.17
N TYR A 72 12.12 12.22 -0.98
CA TYR A 72 12.60 11.14 -1.83
C TYR A 72 11.49 10.40 -2.59
N LEU A 73 10.24 10.86 -2.46
CA LEU A 73 9.04 10.19 -3.02
C LEU A 73 9.02 8.70 -2.68
N SER A 74 9.40 8.38 -1.45
CA SER A 74 9.52 7.02 -0.96
C SER A 74 8.62 6.81 0.24
N ALA A 75 8.18 5.59 0.48
CA ALA A 75 7.46 5.26 1.69
C ALA A 75 8.08 4.03 2.36
N ARG A 76 7.97 3.99 3.68
CA ARG A 76 8.33 2.83 4.49
C ARG A 76 7.06 2.24 5.09
N LEU A 77 6.87 0.95 4.93
CA LEU A 77 5.74 0.25 5.54
C LEU A 77 5.83 0.33 7.07
N GLU A 78 4.71 0.63 7.72
CA GLU A 78 4.52 0.29 9.13
C GLU A 78 4.33 -1.23 9.27
N SER A 79 4.64 -1.76 10.45
CA SER A 79 4.54 -3.20 10.75
C SER A 79 3.10 -3.72 10.76
N THR A 80 2.10 -2.88 10.53
CA THR A 80 0.69 -3.26 10.66
C THR A 80 -0.18 -2.49 9.68
N CYS A 81 -1.08 -3.18 8.96
CA CYS A 81 -2.08 -2.52 8.11
C CYS A 81 -3.10 -1.74 8.95
N ARG A 82 -3.46 -0.53 8.48
CA ARG A 82 -4.42 0.37 9.15
C ARG A 82 -5.88 0.00 8.94
N GLU A 83 -6.18 -0.88 7.99
CA GLU A 83 -7.55 -1.26 7.57
C GLU A 83 -7.83 -2.77 7.78
N ARG A 84 -7.18 -3.38 8.79
CA ARG A 84 -7.33 -4.80 9.13
C ARG A 84 -8.73 -5.07 9.73
N ARG A 85 -9.39 -6.18 9.33
CA ARG A 85 -10.62 -6.65 10.02
C ARG A 85 -10.32 -6.82 11.51
N THR A 86 -11.17 -6.28 12.37
CA THR A 86 -11.20 -6.69 13.78
C THR A 86 -11.63 -8.15 13.87
N GLU A 87 -11.38 -8.82 15.00
CA GLU A 87 -11.80 -10.22 15.18
C GLU A 87 -13.31 -10.38 14.99
N GLU A 88 -14.11 -9.39 15.39
CA GLU A 88 -15.57 -9.36 15.25
C GLU A 88 -16.02 -9.27 13.78
N GLU A 89 -15.27 -8.58 12.92
CA GLU A 89 -15.56 -8.47 11.48
C GLU A 89 -15.16 -9.72 10.68
N ARG A 90 -14.35 -10.62 11.27
CA ARG A 90 -13.96 -11.89 10.63
C ARG A 90 -15.03 -12.98 10.73
N ASP A 91 -15.92 -12.88 11.72
CA ASP A 91 -16.97 -13.86 11.99
C ASP A 91 -18.26 -13.62 11.16
N PHE A 92 -18.33 -12.53 10.39
CA PHE A 92 -19.41 -12.34 9.42
C PHE A 92 -19.15 -13.17 8.16
N PRO A 93 -20.01 -14.17 7.85
CA PRO A 93 -19.88 -14.92 6.62
C PRO A 93 -20.37 -14.04 5.46
N PHE A 94 -19.54 -13.89 4.44
CA PHE A 94 -19.92 -13.36 3.13
C PHE A 94 -20.56 -14.49 2.30
#